data_AF-A0A8T3RQ05-F1
#
_entry.id   AF-A0A8T3RQ05-F1
#
_cell.length_a   1.000
_cell.length_b   1.000
_cell.length_c   1.000
_cell.angle_alpha   90.00
_cell.angle_beta   90.00
_cell.angle_gamma   90.00
#
_symmetry.space_group_name_H-M   'P 1'
#
loop_
_entity.id
_entity.type
_entity.pdbx_description
1 polymer ?
#
loop_
_entity_poly.entity_id
_entity_poly.type
_entity_poly.pdbx_seq_one_letter_code
_entity_poly.pdbx_strand_id
1 'polypeptide(L)' 'MSAEGPENSTGYIVHHLTNLHVGEGFWTLHLDSILFSVGLGTLFCTLFYLGARKATTGVPGRLQNFVELMVDF' A
#
# COMPACT_ATOMS: atom_id res chain seq x y z
N MET A 1 4.82 -33.34 -4.76
CA MET A 1 4.64 -32.59 -6.01
C MET A 1 5.41 -31.30 -5.84
N SER A 2 6.68 -31.31 -6.24
CA SER A 2 7.57 -30.16 -6.11
C SER A 2 7.16 -29.10 -7.13
N ALA A 3 7.05 -27.85 -6.70
CA ALA A 3 6.78 -26.74 -7.60
C ALA A 3 7.95 -26.61 -8.59
N GLU A 4 7.73 -26.97 -9.85
CA GLU A 4 8.61 -26.62 -10.96
C GLU A 4 8.57 -25.09 -11.10
N GLY A 5 9.62 -24.41 -10.62
CA GLY A 5 9.88 -23.03 -11.01
C GLY A 5 10.07 -22.95 -12.52
N PRO A 6 9.71 -21.84 -13.17
CA PRO A 6 9.78 -21.73 -14.62
C PRO A 6 11.21 -21.97 -15.11
N GLU A 7 11.42 -23.01 -15.90
CA GLU A 7 12.75 -23.41 -16.43
C GLU A 7 13.38 -22.39 -17.40
N ASN A 8 12.70 -21.28 -17.71
CA ASN A 8 13.21 -20.23 -18.57
C ASN A 8 12.80 -18.82 -18.09
N SER A 9 13.57 -17.80 -18.49
CA SER A 9 13.32 -16.40 -18.13
C SER A 9 11.96 -15.89 -18.60
N THR A 10 11.45 -16.42 -19.72
CA THR A 10 10.12 -16.06 -20.25
C THR A 10 9.00 -16.47 -19.29
N GLY A 11 9.08 -17.67 -18.71
CA GLY A 11 8.11 -18.18 -17.75
C GLY A 11 8.16 -17.41 -16.43
N TYR A 12 9.34 -16.99 -16.00
CA TYR A 12 9.49 -16.10 -14.84
C TYR A 12 8.80 -14.74 -15.07
N ILE A 13 8.99 -14.14 -16.24
CA ILE A 13 8.36 -12.85 -16.59
C ILE A 13 6.83 -12.99 -16.56
N VAL A 14 6.28 -14.03 -17.18
CA VAL A 14 4.82 -14.25 -17.21
C VAL A 14 4.26 -14.49 -15.81
N HIS A 15 4.94 -15.28 -14.99
CA HIS A 15 4.54 -15.50 -13.60
C HIS A 15 4.54 -14.20 -12.80
N HIS A 16 5.55 -13.34 -12.96
CA HIS A 16 5.64 -12.06 -12.25
C HIS A 16 4.58 -11.04 -12.70
N LEU A 17 4.13 -11.13 -13.95
CA LEU A 17 3.03 -10.32 -14.48
C LEU A 17 1.65 -10.85 -14.07
N THR A 18 1.59 -12.04 -13.47
CA THR A 18 0.34 -12.65 -12.99
C THR A 18 0.07 -12.21 -11.55
N ASN A 19 -0.81 -11.23 -11.41
CA ASN A 19 -1.25 -10.70 -10.12
C ASN A 19 -2.05 -11.73 -9.31
N LEU A 20 -2.05 -11.56 -7.98
CA LEU A 20 -2.86 -12.38 -7.09
C LEU A 20 -4.33 -11.96 -7.20
N HIS A 21 -5.12 -12.74 -7.94
CA HIS A 21 -6.54 -12.49 -8.12
C HIS A 21 -7.41 -13.69 -7.71
N VAL A 22 -8.67 -13.43 -7.39
CA VAL A 22 -9.71 -14.44 -7.17
C VAL A 22 -10.94 -14.07 -7.98
N GLY A 23 -11.59 -15.08 -8.57
CA GLY A 23 -12.76 -14.93 -9.44
C GLY A 23 -12.39 -15.05 -10.92
N GLU A 24 -13.42 -15.13 -11.77
CA GLU A 24 -13.27 -15.26 -13.21
C GLU A 24 -14.16 -14.23 -13.93
N GLY A 25 -13.71 -13.77 -15.11
CA GLY A 25 -14.43 -12.81 -15.93
C GLY A 25 -14.53 -11.44 -15.28
N PHE A 26 -15.71 -10.81 -15.37
CA PHE A 26 -15.96 -9.48 -14.81
C PHE A 26 -15.78 -9.40 -13.28
N TRP A 27 -15.89 -10.54 -12.58
CA TRP A 27 -15.76 -10.63 -11.12
C TRP A 27 -14.34 -10.97 -10.65
N THR A 28 -13.31 -10.68 -11.45
CA THR A 28 -11.92 -10.90 -11.07
C THR A 28 -11.47 -9.80 -10.11
N LEU A 29 -11.19 -10.17 -8.86
CA LEU A 29 -10.71 -9.25 -7.82
C LEU A 29 -9.20 -9.42 -7.62
N HIS A 30 -8.45 -8.34 -7.82
CA HIS A 30 -7.01 -8.28 -7.58
C HIS A 30 -6.72 -8.03 -6.09
N LEU A 31 -6.47 -9.10 -5.33
CA LEU A 31 -6.29 -9.02 -3.89
C LEU A 31 -5.02 -8.28 -3.49
N ASP A 32 -3.96 -8.44 -4.26
CA ASP A 32 -2.70 -7.70 -4.07
C ASP A 32 -2.94 -6.19 -4.11
N SER A 33 -3.61 -5.72 -5.17
CA SER A 33 -3.88 -4.31 -5.40
C SER A 33 -4.82 -3.75 -4.34
N ILE A 34 -5.87 -4.49 -3.96
CA ILE A 34 -6.80 -4.10 -2.90
C ILE A 34 -6.07 -4.02 -1.55
N LEU A 35 -5.25 -5.02 -1.22
CA LEU A 35 -4.51 -5.07 0.04
C LEU A 35 -3.55 -3.87 0.16
N PHE A 36 -2.78 -3.58 -0.88
CA PHE A 36 -1.86 -2.44 -0.87
C PHE A 36 -2.60 -1.11 -0.85
N SER A 37 -3.71 -0.98 -1.60
CA SER A 37 -4.52 0.24 -1.61
C SER A 37 -5.11 0.54 -0.23
N VAL A 38 -5.78 -0.44 0.39
CA VAL A 38 -6.38 -0.29 1.72
C VAL A 38 -5.31 -0.12 2.78
N GLY A 39 -4.21 -0.87 2.70
CA GLY A 39 -3.08 -0.78 3.63
C GLY A 39 -2.43 0.61 3.60
N LEU A 40 -2.13 1.14 2.42
CA LEU A 40 -1.56 2.49 2.27
C LEU A 40 -2.55 3.58 2.68
N GLY A 41 -3.83 3.45 2.33
CA GLY A 41 -4.87 4.38 2.77
C GLY A 41 -5.02 4.41 4.29
N THR A 42 -5.04 3.23 4.92
CA THR A 42 -5.11 3.10 6.39
C THR A 42 -3.86 3.69 7.05
N LEU A 43 -2.67 3.40 6.51
CA LEU A 43 -1.41 3.95 6.99
C LEU A 43 -1.42 5.47 6.91
N PHE A 44 -1.82 6.03 5.76
CA PHE A 44 -1.95 7.47 5.56
C PHE A 44 -2.88 8.10 6.59
N CYS A 45 -4.11 7.61 6.71
CA CYS A 45 -5.07 8.11 7.69
C CYS A 45 -4.53 8.01 9.14
N THR A 46 -3.86 6.91 9.47
CA THR A 46 -3.29 6.70 10.81
C THR A 46 -2.17 7.69 11.11
N LEU A 47 -1.28 7.96 10.15
CA LEU A 47 -0.20 8.94 10.32
C LEU A 47 -0.74 10.35 10.58
N PHE A 48 -1.72 10.78 9.79
CA PHE A 48 -2.37 12.08 9.97
C PHE A 48 -3.14 12.15 11.30
N TYR A 49 -3.85 11.09 11.67
CA TYR A 49 -4.53 10.99 12.96
C TYR A 49 -3.57 11.11 14.14
N LEU A 50 -2.41 10.44 14.07
CA LEU A 50 -1.38 10.53 15.11
C LEU A 50 -0.75 11.93 15.18
N GLY A 51 -0.53 12.57 14.03
CA GLY A 51 -0.06 13.96 13.94
C GLY A 51 -1.05 14.93 14.57
N ALA A 52 -2.33 14.85 14.18
CA ALA A 52 -3.40 15.70 14.70
C ALA A 52 -3.63 15.51 16.22
N ARG A 53 -3.57 14.27 16.72
CA ARG A 53 -3.74 14.01 18.17
C ARG A 53 -2.61 14.57 19.02
N LYS A 54 -1.41 14.69 18.47
CA LYS A 54 -0.24 15.24 19.16
C LYS A 54 0.02 16.70 18.77
N ALA A 55 -0.91 17.34 18.08
CA ALA A 55 -0.79 18.73 17.70
C ALA A 55 -0.76 19.62 18.95
N THR A 56 0.30 20.40 19.09
CA THR A 56 0.46 21.38 20.16
C THR A 56 0.55 22.78 19.56
N THR A 57 0.03 23.79 20.27
CA THR A 57 0.10 25.21 19.87
C THR A 57 1.42 25.88 20.21
N GLY A 58 2.32 25.16 20.91
CA GLY A 58 3.66 25.62 21.26
C GLY A 58 4.66 25.31 20.16
N VAL A 59 5.79 24.66 20.51
CA VAL A 59 6.78 24.23 19.52
C VAL A 59 6.34 22.88 18.94
N PRO A 60 5.97 22.80 17.64
CA PRO A 60 5.50 21.56 17.04
C PRO A 60 6.61 20.51 16.98
N GLY A 61 6.26 19.25 17.28
CA GLY A 61 7.17 18.12 17.12
C GLY A 61 7.46 17.82 15.64
N ARG A 62 8.50 17.02 15.35
CA ARG A 62 8.93 16.71 13.97
C ARG A 62 7.81 16.13 13.09
N LEU A 63 6.97 15.26 13.64
CA LEU A 63 5.83 14.66 12.92
C LEU A 63 4.68 15.64 12.70
N GLN A 64 4.43 16.55 13.64
CA GLN A 64 3.42 17.59 13.48
C GLN A 64 3.83 18.56 12.36
N ASN A 65 5.08 19.04 12.38
CA ASN A 65 5.62 19.91 11.33
C ASN A 65 5.55 19.28 9.93
N PHE A 66 5.88 17.99 9.80
CA PHE A 66 5.76 17.28 8.52
C PHE A 66 4.32 17.22 8.02
N VAL A 67 3.35 16.93 8.90
CA VAL A 67 1.93 16.90 8.54
C VAL A 67 1.42 18.30 8.19
N GLU A 68 1.80 19.33 8.97
CA GLU A 68 1.46 20.72 8.68
C GLU A 68 1.99 21.16 7.30
N LEU A 69 3.26 20.85 6.99
CA LEU A 69 3.83 21.14 5.67
C LEU A 69 3.08 20.45 4.52
N MET A 70 2.59 19.22 4.71
CA MET A 70 1.82 18.52 3.66
C MET A 70 0.41 19.09 3.46
N VAL A 71 -0.20 19.66 4.50
CA VAL A 71 -1.58 20.16 4.46
C VAL A 71 -1.67 21.62 4.07
N ASP A 72 -0.70 22.43 4.51
CA ASP A 72 -0.71 23.90 4.42
C ASP A 72 0.13 24.45 3.26
N PHE A 73 0.52 23.57 2.32
CA PHE A 73 1.21 23.93 1.06
C PHE A 73 0.22 24.38 -0.01
#